data_AF-A0A8T2IKE3-F1
#
_entry.id   AF-A0A8T2IKE3-F1
#
_cell.length_a   1.000
_cell.length_b   1.000
_cell.length_c   1.000
_cell.angle_alpha   90.00
_cell.angle_beta   90.00
_cell.angle_gamma   90.00
#
_symmetry.space_group_name_H-M   'P 1'
#
loop_
_entity.id
_entity.type
_entity.pdbx_description
1 polymer ?
#
loop_
_entity_poly.entity_id
_entity_poly.type
_entity_poly.pdbx_seq_one_letter_code
_entity_poly.pdbx_strand_id
1 'polypeptide(L)'
;MDSFKEKDGCVVLYYLECIVILKCLQRPGVVKNFTVQEWKERLKNPEEDDDSKLIAVKEHKTASQQVATFVIQKEIEEWFTIYFEKVRPFFLKKKESPFFFISSSGEQIFNPSSDIARFQQRFGLKNVSSQVARRHGETYMNKRMKTDAQRISFAKLLSHSNTTAERVYREKTVSEMIAAAKMFNSASDPKPSTSTAEENIKKKEDGATKNTEEDSKETVYRNFLSIFPQEVDTIPPTLKDASTFCKQHGTYLYKRWRKTQYRSRVAHISGYFDTREPTDEELKRILAEKKWTQNLPSIKDIVANI
;
A
#
# COMPACT_ATOMS: atom_id res chain seq x y z
N MET A 1 -25.19 -29.44 8.05
CA MET A 1 -24.02 -28.54 8.18
C MET A 1 -23.07 -28.92 7.08
N ASP A 2 -23.17 -28.19 5.97
CA ASP A 2 -22.48 -28.50 4.73
C ASP A 2 -20.96 -28.45 4.89
N SER A 3 -20.30 -29.33 4.14
CA SER A 3 -18.86 -29.49 4.02
C SER A 3 -18.14 -28.15 3.91
N PHE A 4 -17.54 -27.67 5.01
CA PHE A 4 -16.56 -26.60 4.97
C PHE A 4 -15.36 -27.11 4.16
N LYS A 5 -15.16 -26.59 2.95
CA LYS A 5 -14.07 -27.02 2.08
C LYS A 5 -12.83 -26.18 2.36
N GLU A 6 -11.65 -26.75 2.12
CA GLU A 6 -10.37 -26.03 2.24
C GLU A 6 -10.37 -24.71 1.44
N LYS A 7 -11.03 -24.71 0.28
CA LYS A 7 -11.22 -23.52 -0.57
C LYS A 7 -12.02 -22.40 0.11
N ASP A 8 -12.94 -22.72 1.00
CA ASP A 8 -13.75 -21.74 1.75
C ASP A 8 -12.92 -21.14 2.90
N GLY A 9 -12.08 -21.96 3.53
CA GLY A 9 -11.11 -21.48 4.51
C GLY A 9 -10.10 -20.49 3.92
N CYS A 10 -9.59 -20.73 2.70
CA CYS A 10 -8.67 -19.80 2.05
C CYS A 10 -9.33 -18.45 1.73
N VAL A 11 -10.64 -18.43 1.43
CA VAL A 11 -11.39 -17.17 1.23
C VAL A 11 -11.40 -16.34 2.51
N VAL A 12 -11.71 -16.97 3.66
CA VAL A 12 -11.71 -16.28 4.96
C VAL A 12 -10.32 -15.76 5.29
N LEU A 13 -9.28 -16.59 5.11
CA LEU A 13 -7.89 -16.19 5.31
C LEU A 13 -7.56 -14.94 4.49
N TYR A 14 -7.75 -14.99 3.17
CA TYR A 14 -7.39 -13.89 2.27
C TYR A 14 -8.21 -12.62 2.51
N TYR A 15 -9.48 -12.77 2.90
CA TYR A 15 -10.32 -11.64 3.31
C TYR A 15 -9.71 -10.93 4.54
N LEU A 16 -9.32 -11.69 5.57
CA LEU A 16 -8.71 -11.11 6.77
C LEU A 16 -7.34 -10.47 6.49
N GLU A 17 -6.54 -11.06 5.60
CA GLU A 17 -5.30 -10.44 5.14
C GLU A 17 -5.57 -9.09 4.44
N CYS A 18 -6.60 -9.03 3.59
CA CYS A 18 -7.05 -7.78 2.96
C CYS A 18 -7.47 -6.74 4.00
N ILE A 19 -8.16 -7.14 5.07
CA ILE A 19 -8.53 -6.22 6.15
C ILE A 19 -7.28 -5.60 6.79
N VAL A 20 -6.30 -6.40 7.18
CA VAL A 20 -5.09 -5.87 7.83
C VAL A 20 -4.28 -4.99 6.86
N ILE A 21 -4.10 -5.43 5.62
CA ILE A 21 -3.20 -4.77 4.67
C ILE A 21 -3.85 -3.58 3.95
N LEU A 22 -5.10 -3.75 3.48
CA LEU A 22 -5.78 -2.75 2.66
C LEU A 22 -6.68 -1.84 3.48
N LYS A 23 -7.40 -2.35 4.49
CA LYS A 23 -8.26 -1.52 5.37
C LYS A 23 -7.45 -0.87 6.49
N CYS A 24 -6.62 -1.62 7.19
CA CYS A 24 -5.78 -1.08 8.28
C CYS A 24 -4.43 -0.50 7.80
N LEU A 25 -4.18 -0.51 6.48
CA LEU A 25 -2.99 0.08 5.82
C LEU A 25 -1.64 -0.47 6.33
N GLN A 26 -1.63 -1.69 6.84
CA GLN A 26 -0.43 -2.33 7.37
C GLN A 26 0.44 -2.95 6.28
N ARG A 27 1.71 -3.16 6.62
CA ARG A 27 2.66 -3.83 5.72
C ARG A 27 2.38 -5.34 5.70
N PRO A 28 2.63 -6.04 4.58
CA PRO A 28 2.49 -7.51 4.52
C PRO A 28 3.27 -8.27 5.59
N GLY A 29 4.42 -7.73 6.03
CA GLY A 29 5.20 -8.32 7.12
C GLY A 29 4.46 -8.40 8.46
N VAL A 30 3.51 -7.49 8.72
CA VAL A 30 2.67 -7.51 9.92
C VAL A 30 1.78 -8.75 9.90
N VAL A 31 1.13 -9.02 8.77
CA VAL A 31 0.27 -10.20 8.58
C VAL A 31 1.09 -11.49 8.66
N LYS A 32 2.26 -11.54 8.03
CA LYS A 32 3.13 -12.71 8.04
C LYS A 32 3.61 -13.09 9.45
N ASN A 33 3.90 -12.11 10.29
CA ASN A 33 4.52 -12.33 11.59
C ASN A 33 3.54 -12.23 12.77
N PHE A 34 2.28 -11.88 12.52
CA PHE A 34 1.28 -11.79 13.58
C PHE A 34 1.13 -13.13 14.30
N THR A 35 1.27 -13.12 15.62
CA THR A 35 1.32 -14.33 16.46
C THR A 35 0.01 -14.61 17.20
N VAL A 36 -0.17 -15.87 17.60
CA VAL A 36 -1.28 -16.29 18.48
C VAL A 36 -1.19 -15.61 19.85
N GLN A 37 0.02 -15.35 20.33
CA GLN A 37 0.22 -14.64 21.60
C GLN A 37 -0.32 -13.21 21.51
N GLU A 38 0.04 -12.46 20.46
CA GLU A 38 -0.45 -11.09 20.25
C GLU A 38 -1.98 -11.06 20.07
N TRP A 39 -2.55 -12.06 19.38
CA TRP A 39 -4.00 -12.22 19.31
C TRP A 39 -4.64 -12.41 20.69
N LYS A 40 -4.06 -13.25 21.56
CA LYS A 40 -4.59 -13.46 22.92
C LYS A 40 -4.37 -12.26 23.83
N GLU A 41 -3.28 -11.52 23.64
CA GLU A 41 -2.95 -10.32 24.43
C GLU A 41 -3.93 -9.17 24.18
N ARG A 42 -4.61 -9.12 23.03
CA ARG A 42 -5.62 -8.08 22.73
C ARG A 42 -6.69 -7.94 23.82
N LEU A 43 -7.08 -9.04 24.48
CA LEU A 43 -8.12 -9.05 25.50
C LEU A 43 -7.67 -8.46 26.84
N LYS A 44 -6.38 -8.20 27.02
CA LYS A 44 -5.80 -7.74 28.29
C LYS A 44 -5.76 -6.22 28.41
N ASN A 45 -6.12 -5.47 27.37
CA ASN A 45 -6.06 -4.01 27.38
C ASN A 45 -7.36 -3.40 27.95
N PRO A 46 -7.33 -2.82 29.15
CA PRO A 46 -8.53 -2.29 29.81
C PRO A 46 -9.01 -0.94 29.27
N GLU A 47 -8.19 -0.25 28.45
CA GLU A 47 -8.52 1.06 27.85
C GLU A 47 -9.26 0.95 26.51
N GLU A 48 -9.64 -0.25 26.10
CA GLU A 48 -10.34 -0.49 24.85
C GLU A 48 -11.85 -0.29 25.03
N ASP A 49 -12.45 0.49 24.13
CA ASP A 49 -13.90 0.58 24.00
C ASP A 49 -14.49 -0.78 23.60
N ASP A 50 -15.73 -1.09 24.01
CA ASP A 50 -16.34 -2.40 23.78
C ASP A 50 -16.41 -2.76 22.27
N ASP A 51 -16.43 -1.73 21.42
CA ASP A 51 -16.56 -1.83 19.97
C ASP A 51 -15.24 -1.87 19.19
N SER A 52 -14.06 -1.75 19.82
CA SER A 52 -12.78 -1.69 19.09
C SER A 52 -11.61 -2.29 19.84
N LYS A 53 -10.88 -3.21 19.20
CA LYS A 53 -9.70 -3.87 19.76
C LYS A 53 -8.41 -3.42 19.09
N LEU A 54 -7.37 -3.19 19.89
CA LEU A 54 -6.05 -2.82 19.41
C LEU A 54 -5.11 -4.03 19.44
N ILE A 55 -4.48 -4.32 18.30
CA ILE A 55 -3.52 -5.40 18.16
C ILE A 55 -2.15 -4.80 17.89
N ALA A 56 -1.16 -5.23 18.66
CA ALA A 56 0.22 -4.78 18.56
C ALA A 56 1.10 -5.94 18.08
N VAL A 57 1.72 -5.80 16.92
CA VAL A 57 2.63 -6.77 16.30
C VAL A 57 4.07 -6.30 16.46
N LYS A 58 4.81 -7.01 17.30
CA LYS A 58 6.16 -6.63 17.75
C LYS A 58 7.20 -6.86 16.65
N GLU A 59 7.06 -7.92 15.87
CA GLU A 59 8.01 -8.28 14.83
C GLU A 59 7.43 -8.06 13.42
N HIS A 60 7.85 -7.01 12.72
CA HIS A 60 7.48 -6.84 11.30
C HIS A 60 8.70 -6.35 10.48
N LYS A 61 9.35 -7.30 9.78
CA LYS A 61 10.73 -7.25 9.22
C LYS A 61 11.85 -7.33 10.26
N THR A 62 12.95 -7.98 9.87
CA THR A 62 14.21 -8.13 10.62
C THR A 62 14.75 -6.75 11.05
N ALA A 63 14.82 -6.55 12.38
CA ALA A 63 15.52 -5.47 13.08
C ALA A 63 15.11 -4.01 12.75
N SER A 64 14.09 -3.46 13.44
CA SER A 64 14.07 -2.02 13.82
C SER A 64 12.85 -1.62 14.68
N GLN A 65 13.08 -1.44 15.98
CA GLN A 65 12.57 -0.44 16.95
C GLN A 65 11.07 -0.06 17.08
N GLN A 66 10.17 -0.38 16.15
CA GLN A 66 8.77 0.09 16.22
C GLN A 66 7.78 -1.08 16.19
N VAL A 67 6.86 -1.10 17.14
CA VAL A 67 5.72 -2.04 17.15
C VAL A 67 4.68 -1.54 16.13
N ALA A 68 4.26 -2.41 15.22
CA ALA A 68 3.14 -2.12 14.32
C ALA A 68 1.84 -2.30 15.09
N THR A 69 0.91 -1.36 14.96
CA THR A 69 -0.39 -1.45 15.61
C THR A 69 -1.50 -1.31 14.59
N PHE A 70 -2.57 -2.07 14.76
CA PHE A 70 -3.79 -1.90 13.99
C PHE A 70 -5.01 -2.10 14.89
N VAL A 71 -6.11 -1.45 14.53
CA VAL A 71 -7.34 -1.48 15.29
C VAL A 71 -8.41 -2.13 14.44
N ILE A 72 -9.15 -3.05 15.04
CA ILE A 72 -10.28 -3.74 14.41
C ILE A 72 -11.56 -3.47 15.20
N GLN A 73 -12.67 -3.34 14.48
CA GLN A 73 -14.00 -3.20 15.06
C GLN A 73 -14.54 -4.57 15.48
N LYS A 74 -15.55 -4.59 16.36
CA LYS A 74 -16.18 -5.81 16.88
C LYS A 74 -16.59 -6.80 15.79
N GLU A 75 -17.24 -6.34 14.71
CA GLU A 75 -17.68 -7.21 13.61
C GLU A 75 -16.50 -7.86 12.90
N ILE A 76 -15.39 -7.13 12.75
CA ILE A 76 -14.16 -7.67 12.17
C ILE A 76 -13.47 -8.61 13.15
N GLU A 77 -13.46 -8.30 14.44
CA GLU A 77 -12.92 -9.19 15.48
C GLU A 77 -13.65 -10.54 15.49
N GLU A 78 -14.96 -10.56 15.31
CA GLU A 78 -15.74 -11.80 15.17
C GLU A 78 -15.24 -12.65 14.00
N TRP A 79 -14.94 -12.05 12.85
CA TRP A 79 -14.34 -12.78 11.73
C TRP A 79 -12.95 -13.33 12.03
N PHE A 80 -12.10 -12.58 12.74
CA PHE A 80 -10.80 -13.08 13.21
C PHE A 80 -10.98 -14.23 14.20
N THR A 81 -11.98 -14.16 15.07
CA THR A 81 -12.32 -15.21 16.04
C THR A 81 -12.80 -16.48 15.34
N ILE A 82 -13.71 -16.35 14.37
CA ILE A 82 -14.17 -17.46 13.52
C ILE A 82 -12.99 -18.10 12.81
N TYR A 83 -12.10 -17.30 12.23
CA TYR A 83 -10.88 -17.82 11.63
C TYR A 83 -10.05 -18.60 12.66
N PHE A 84 -9.77 -18.01 13.82
CA PHE A 84 -8.92 -18.63 14.84
C PHE A 84 -9.50 -19.93 15.42
N GLU A 85 -10.80 -19.99 15.65
CA GLU A 85 -11.47 -21.11 16.33
C GLU A 85 -11.99 -22.19 15.39
N LYS A 86 -12.33 -21.85 14.14
CA LYS A 86 -12.98 -22.77 13.19
C LYS A 86 -12.13 -23.06 11.96
N VAL A 87 -11.53 -22.04 11.35
CA VAL A 87 -10.79 -22.19 10.09
C VAL A 87 -9.34 -22.64 10.32
N ARG A 88 -8.63 -21.96 11.22
CA ARG A 88 -7.23 -22.23 11.55
C ARG A 88 -7.01 -23.67 12.04
N PRO A 89 -7.85 -24.27 12.91
CA PRO A 89 -7.68 -25.67 13.32
C PRO A 89 -7.79 -26.65 12.16
N PHE A 90 -8.62 -26.35 11.15
CA PHE A 90 -8.73 -27.16 9.94
C PHE A 90 -7.42 -27.19 9.14
N PHE A 91 -6.71 -26.06 9.05
CA PHE A 91 -5.40 -25.98 8.39
C PHE A 91 -4.27 -26.62 9.20
N LEU A 92 -4.32 -26.53 10.53
CA LEU A 92 -3.28 -27.10 11.39
C LEU A 92 -3.19 -28.63 11.30
N LYS A 93 -4.29 -29.33 11.02
CA LYS A 93 -4.32 -30.80 10.96
C LYS A 93 -3.64 -31.45 12.18
N LYS A 94 -3.88 -30.90 13.38
CA LYS A 94 -3.30 -31.28 14.69
C LYS A 94 -1.85 -30.85 14.96
N LYS A 95 -1.22 -30.05 14.09
CA LYS A 95 0.04 -29.37 14.38
C LYS A 95 -0.19 -28.15 15.28
N GLU A 96 0.88 -27.68 15.91
CA GLU A 96 0.91 -26.35 16.54
C GLU A 96 1.65 -25.35 15.64
N SER A 97 1.27 -24.08 15.74
CA SER A 97 1.97 -22.99 15.07
C SER A 97 1.90 -21.74 15.94
N PRO A 98 3.00 -20.98 16.09
CA PRO A 98 3.00 -19.72 16.83
C PRO A 98 2.33 -18.59 16.05
N PHE A 99 2.18 -18.74 14.72
CA PHE A 99 1.63 -17.71 13.84
C PHE A 99 0.10 -17.74 13.83
N PHE A 100 -0.51 -16.55 13.86
CA PHE A 100 -1.96 -16.40 13.76
C PHE A 100 -2.44 -16.83 12.38
N PHE A 101 -1.90 -16.20 11.32
CA PHE A 101 -2.19 -16.58 9.96
C PHE A 101 -1.29 -17.74 9.50
N ILE A 102 -1.92 -18.81 9.03
CA ILE A 102 -1.24 -20.00 8.52
C ILE A 102 -1.81 -20.38 7.16
N SER A 103 -0.95 -20.96 6.33
CA SER A 103 -1.33 -21.53 5.04
C SER A 103 -2.17 -22.80 5.24
N SER A 104 -2.79 -23.28 4.16
CA SER A 104 -3.63 -24.49 4.24
C SER A 104 -2.84 -25.78 4.51
N SER A 105 -1.51 -25.74 4.42
CA SER A 105 -0.60 -26.81 4.86
C SER A 105 -0.27 -26.76 6.36
N GLY A 106 -0.73 -25.74 7.08
CA GLY A 106 -0.47 -25.51 8.50
C GLY A 106 0.80 -24.72 8.79
N GLU A 107 1.58 -24.39 7.77
CA GLU A 107 2.84 -23.63 7.89
C GLU A 107 2.59 -22.12 7.87
N GLN A 108 3.58 -21.31 8.28
CA GLN A 108 3.53 -19.86 8.16
C GLN A 108 3.19 -19.44 6.72
N ILE A 109 2.30 -18.44 6.57
CA ILE A 109 2.02 -17.88 5.25
C ILE A 109 3.29 -17.29 4.62
N PHE A 110 3.47 -17.55 3.32
CA PHE A 110 4.70 -17.18 2.63
C PHE A 110 4.68 -15.74 2.12
N ASN A 111 3.64 -15.38 1.36
CA ASN A 111 3.54 -14.10 0.67
C ASN A 111 2.09 -13.55 0.66
N PRO A 112 1.72 -12.77 1.69
CA PRO A 112 0.39 -12.16 1.80
C PRO A 112 0.02 -11.25 0.61
N SER A 113 1.02 -10.70 -0.09
CA SER A 113 0.74 -9.85 -1.26
C SER A 113 0.20 -10.67 -2.44
N SER A 114 0.70 -11.90 -2.61
CA SER A 114 0.19 -12.83 -3.62
C SER A 114 -1.19 -13.36 -3.26
N ASP A 115 -1.44 -13.60 -1.97
CA ASP A 115 -2.74 -14.02 -1.45
C ASP A 115 -3.84 -12.98 -1.73
N ILE A 116 -3.55 -11.70 -1.44
CA ILE A 116 -4.43 -10.58 -1.77
C ILE A 116 -4.68 -10.47 -3.27
N ALA A 117 -3.64 -10.59 -4.11
CA ALA A 117 -3.78 -10.50 -5.56
C ALA A 117 -4.68 -11.63 -6.10
N ARG A 118 -4.50 -12.86 -5.60
CA ARG A 118 -5.38 -14.01 -5.95
C ARG A 118 -6.81 -13.77 -5.51
N PHE A 119 -7.01 -13.18 -4.33
CA PHE A 119 -8.34 -12.85 -3.82
C PHE A 119 -9.03 -11.79 -4.68
N GLN A 120 -8.35 -10.70 -5.01
CA GLN A 120 -8.87 -9.64 -5.90
C GLN A 120 -9.22 -10.19 -7.28
N GLN A 121 -8.34 -11.01 -7.87
CA GLN A 121 -8.58 -11.65 -9.15
C GLN A 121 -9.81 -12.57 -9.12
N ARG A 122 -9.99 -13.36 -8.04
CA ARG A 122 -11.13 -14.26 -7.88
C ARG A 122 -12.48 -13.54 -7.95
N PHE A 123 -12.54 -12.28 -7.51
CA PHE A 123 -13.75 -11.46 -7.55
C PHE A 123 -13.77 -10.45 -8.71
N GLY A 124 -12.85 -10.57 -9.68
CA GLY A 124 -12.79 -9.64 -10.83
C GLY A 124 -12.40 -8.21 -10.46
N LEU A 125 -11.77 -8.02 -9.30
CA LEU A 125 -11.35 -6.71 -8.81
C LEU A 125 -9.97 -6.34 -9.37
N LYS A 126 -9.74 -5.04 -9.53
CA LYS A 126 -8.42 -4.52 -9.88
C LYS A 126 -7.42 -4.82 -8.76
N ASN A 127 -6.24 -5.30 -9.12
CA ASN A 127 -5.20 -5.57 -8.14
C ASN A 127 -4.73 -4.27 -7.47
N VAL A 128 -4.89 -4.21 -6.14
CA VAL A 128 -4.43 -3.10 -5.30
C VAL A 128 -3.38 -3.62 -4.34
N SER A 129 -2.15 -3.10 -4.46
CA SER A 129 -1.06 -3.45 -3.56
C SER A 129 -1.14 -2.69 -2.24
N SER A 130 -0.50 -3.23 -1.21
CA SER A 130 -0.35 -2.59 0.11
C SER A 130 0.17 -1.15 0.01
N GLN A 131 1.14 -0.90 -0.88
CA GLN A 131 1.70 0.42 -1.09
C GLN A 131 0.72 1.39 -1.75
N VAL A 132 -0.11 0.91 -2.69
CA VAL A 132 -1.15 1.73 -3.33
C VAL A 132 -2.24 2.08 -2.32
N ALA A 133 -2.74 1.10 -1.58
CA ALA A 133 -3.75 1.32 -0.53
C ALA A 133 -3.24 2.32 0.51
N ARG A 134 -2.02 2.11 1.01
CA ARG A 134 -1.39 2.99 1.99
C ARG A 134 -1.21 4.43 1.51
N ARG A 135 -0.70 4.65 0.29
CA ARG A 135 -0.60 6.00 -0.29
C ARG A 135 -1.97 6.67 -0.41
N HIS A 136 -3.00 5.93 -0.85
CA HIS A 136 -4.35 6.47 -0.95
C HIS A 136 -4.91 6.81 0.42
N GLY A 137 -4.76 5.93 1.42
CA GLY A 137 -5.21 6.18 2.79
C GLY A 137 -4.52 7.39 3.42
N GLU A 138 -3.20 7.50 3.29
CA GLU A 138 -2.42 8.67 3.76
C GLU A 138 -2.90 9.97 3.09
N THR A 139 -3.05 9.96 1.76
CA THR A 139 -3.55 11.12 1.01
C THR A 139 -4.97 11.50 1.43
N TYR A 140 -5.84 10.50 1.56
CA TYR A 140 -7.24 10.67 1.93
C TYR A 140 -7.38 11.32 3.31
N MET A 141 -6.61 10.81 4.27
CA MET A 141 -6.63 11.35 5.64
C MET A 141 -5.98 12.72 5.73
N ASN A 142 -4.87 12.97 5.04
CA ASN A 142 -4.26 14.29 5.01
C ASN A 142 -5.21 15.36 4.49
N LYS A 143 -6.07 15.05 3.51
CA LYS A 143 -7.10 15.96 2.99
C LYS A 143 -8.24 16.23 3.99
N ARG A 144 -8.55 15.29 4.90
CA ARG A 144 -9.69 15.39 5.82
C ARG A 144 -9.32 15.84 7.24
N MET A 145 -8.09 15.58 7.66
CA MET A 145 -7.60 15.99 8.97
C MET A 145 -7.39 17.50 9.01
N LYS A 146 -8.08 18.12 9.97
CA LYS A 146 -8.10 19.57 10.14
C LYS A 146 -6.96 20.06 11.02
N THR A 147 -6.48 19.21 11.94
CA THR A 147 -5.46 19.58 12.93
C THR A 147 -4.19 18.75 12.77
N ASP A 148 -3.05 19.34 13.15
CA ASP A 148 -1.78 18.63 13.16
C ASP A 148 -1.76 17.49 14.18
N ALA A 149 -2.50 17.62 15.28
CA ALA A 149 -2.68 16.54 16.25
C ALA A 149 -3.28 15.29 15.61
N GLN A 150 -4.34 15.43 14.79
CA GLN A 150 -4.95 14.31 14.07
C GLN A 150 -3.97 13.65 13.09
N ARG A 151 -3.19 14.46 12.36
CA ARG A 151 -2.15 13.97 11.43
C ARG A 151 -1.06 13.21 12.15
N ILE A 152 -0.60 13.72 13.30
CA ILE A 152 0.38 13.07 14.15
C ILE A 152 -0.16 11.75 14.70
N SER A 153 -1.38 11.71 15.23
CA SER A 153 -1.98 10.47 15.76
C SER A 153 -2.13 9.39 14.69
N PHE A 154 -2.50 9.75 13.46
CA PHE A 154 -2.59 8.79 12.36
C PHE A 154 -1.22 8.35 11.84
N ALA A 155 -0.25 9.27 11.77
CA ALA A 155 1.13 8.89 11.46
C ALA A 155 1.72 7.94 12.51
N LYS A 156 1.39 8.14 13.80
CA LYS A 156 1.73 7.23 14.91
C LYS A 156 1.09 5.85 14.74
N LEU A 157 -0.19 5.79 14.32
CA LEU A 157 -0.90 4.53 14.04
C LEU A 157 -0.21 3.73 12.91
N LEU A 158 0.23 4.42 11.86
CA LEU A 158 0.87 3.79 10.71
C LEU A 158 2.36 3.45 10.94
N SER A 159 2.95 3.81 12.08
CA SER A 159 4.38 3.61 12.40
C SER A 159 5.31 4.08 11.27
N HIS A 160 5.20 5.35 10.87
CA HIS A 160 6.17 5.97 9.96
C HIS A 160 7.53 6.22 10.65
N SER A 161 8.62 5.71 10.08
CA SER A 161 10.02 6.13 10.37
C SER A 161 10.74 6.39 9.03
N ASN A 162 11.53 7.47 8.83
CA ASN A 162 12.89 7.60 9.34
C ASN A 162 13.48 9.03 9.39
N THR A 163 12.75 10.12 9.10
CA THR A 163 13.37 11.47 9.04
C THR A 163 12.96 12.45 10.12
N THR A 164 11.94 12.12 10.92
CA THR A 164 11.46 12.99 12.00
C THR A 164 11.19 12.17 13.28
N ALA A 165 12.00 11.13 13.49
CA ALA A 165 11.87 10.25 14.65
C ALA A 165 12.09 11.02 15.96
N GLU A 166 12.97 12.03 16.00
CA GLU A 166 13.36 12.68 17.26
C GLU A 166 12.29 13.56 17.92
N ARG A 167 11.17 13.89 17.25
CA ARG A 167 10.15 14.80 17.81
C ARG A 167 8.82 14.17 18.23
N VAL A 168 8.59 12.88 17.96
CA VAL A 168 7.28 12.22 18.20
C VAL A 168 7.34 11.12 19.28
N TYR A 169 8.51 10.89 19.89
CA TYR A 169 8.64 9.93 20.98
C TYR A 169 8.16 10.53 22.32
N ARG A 170 7.01 10.04 22.78
CA ARG A 170 6.87 9.23 24.01
C ARG A 170 5.37 9.01 24.22
N GLU A 171 5.01 7.74 24.35
CA GLU A 171 3.66 7.22 24.59
C GLU A 171 2.70 7.29 23.38
N LYS A 172 2.47 6.11 22.80
CA LYS A 172 1.27 5.83 22.00
C LYS A 172 0.19 5.40 23.01
N THR A 173 -0.64 6.33 23.49
CA THR A 173 -1.76 5.92 24.34
C THR A 173 -2.74 5.10 23.49
N VAL A 174 -3.27 4.00 24.03
CA VAL A 174 -4.19 3.11 23.32
C VAL A 174 -5.40 3.89 22.80
N SER A 175 -5.92 4.80 23.62
CA SER A 175 -7.01 5.73 23.27
C SER A 175 -6.72 6.58 22.03
N GLU A 176 -5.50 7.14 21.88
CA GLU A 176 -5.14 7.94 20.68
C GLU A 176 -5.16 7.11 19.39
N MET A 177 -4.70 5.85 19.47
CA MET A 177 -4.66 4.94 18.33
C MET A 177 -6.07 4.49 17.92
N ILE A 178 -6.91 4.18 18.89
CA ILE A 178 -8.32 3.83 18.65
C ILE A 178 -9.06 5.02 18.04
N ALA A 179 -8.87 6.23 18.57
CA ALA A 179 -9.49 7.44 18.02
C ALA A 179 -9.06 7.69 16.56
N ALA A 180 -7.77 7.55 16.25
CA ALA A 180 -7.25 7.71 14.90
C ALA A 180 -7.84 6.67 13.93
N ALA A 181 -7.97 5.41 14.36
CA ALA A 181 -8.55 4.36 13.54
C ALA A 181 -10.06 4.54 13.32
N LYS A 182 -10.82 4.94 14.34
CA LYS A 182 -12.25 5.26 14.23
C LYS A 182 -12.48 6.44 13.27
N MET A 183 -11.65 7.46 13.34
CA MET A 183 -11.69 8.59 12.42
C MET A 183 -11.40 8.17 10.98
N PHE A 184 -10.48 7.22 10.76
CA PHE A 184 -10.24 6.64 9.43
C PHE A 184 -11.46 5.86 8.93
N ASN A 185 -11.97 4.92 9.73
CA ASN A 185 -13.08 4.05 9.35
C ASN A 185 -14.35 4.86 9.02
N SER A 186 -14.74 5.80 9.89
CA SER A 186 -15.90 6.68 9.66
C SER A 186 -15.74 7.59 8.44
N ALA A 187 -14.51 7.95 8.08
CA ALA A 187 -14.26 8.69 6.86
C ALA A 187 -14.38 7.81 5.62
N SER A 188 -14.03 6.52 5.70
CA SER A 188 -14.11 5.56 4.59
C SER A 188 -15.48 4.94 4.34
N ASP A 189 -16.42 5.03 5.29
CA ASP A 189 -17.78 4.53 5.08
C ASP A 189 -18.48 5.32 3.96
N PRO A 190 -19.00 4.64 2.92
CA PRO A 190 -19.83 5.29 1.92
C PRO A 190 -21.10 5.76 2.61
N LYS A 191 -21.29 7.09 2.72
CA LYS A 191 -22.62 7.62 3.03
C LYS A 191 -23.63 6.99 2.04
N PRO A 192 -24.81 6.53 2.51
CA PRO A 192 -25.82 6.00 1.61
C PRO A 192 -26.08 7.08 0.55
N SER A 193 -25.75 6.74 -0.69
CA SER A 193 -26.07 7.58 -1.83
C SER A 193 -27.58 7.68 -1.89
N THR A 194 -28.13 8.82 -1.50
CA THR A 194 -29.44 9.22 -2.02
C THR A 194 -29.27 9.36 -3.52
N SER A 195 -29.65 8.28 -4.22
CA SER A 195 -30.22 8.23 -5.55
C SER A 195 -30.11 9.53 -6.35
N THR A 196 -29.16 9.60 -7.27
CA THR A 196 -29.34 9.97 -8.69
C THR A 196 -27.96 10.06 -9.35
N ALA A 197 -27.46 8.93 -9.82
CA ALA A 197 -26.29 8.90 -10.71
C ALA A 197 -26.48 7.84 -11.81
N GLU A 198 -27.71 7.76 -12.31
CA GLU A 198 -27.97 7.40 -13.70
C GLU A 198 -28.58 8.68 -14.29
N GLU A 199 -28.10 9.10 -15.47
CA GLU A 199 -28.36 10.40 -16.11
C GLU A 199 -27.56 11.60 -15.55
N ASN A 200 -26.35 11.81 -16.08
CA ASN A 200 -26.08 13.00 -16.90
C ASN A 200 -24.65 12.95 -17.46
N ILE A 201 -24.50 12.16 -18.52
CA ILE A 201 -23.47 12.38 -19.54
C ILE A 201 -24.00 13.50 -20.45
N LYS A 202 -23.56 14.73 -20.21
CA LYS A 202 -23.34 15.84 -21.18
C LYS A 202 -23.76 17.21 -20.63
N LYS A 203 -22.81 18.16 -20.79
CA LYS A 203 -22.93 19.64 -20.69
C LYS A 203 -23.08 20.18 -19.25
N LYS A 204 -22.48 21.29 -18.85
CA LYS A 204 -21.40 22.17 -19.33
C LYS A 204 -21.16 23.16 -18.16
N GLU A 205 -19.90 23.55 -17.98
CA GLU A 205 -19.48 24.95 -17.75
C GLU A 205 -20.44 25.89 -17.00
N ASP A 206 -20.14 26.17 -15.72
CA ASP A 206 -19.74 27.49 -15.22
C ASP A 206 -19.85 27.56 -13.68
N GLY A 207 -18.82 28.10 -13.02
CA GLY A 207 -18.87 28.46 -11.59
C GLY A 207 -17.65 28.05 -10.77
N ALA A 208 -16.60 28.87 -10.82
CA ALA A 208 -15.44 28.87 -9.91
C ALA A 208 -15.90 29.03 -8.43
N THR A 209 -15.17 28.60 -7.38
CA THR A 209 -13.89 29.22 -6.94
C THR A 209 -13.23 28.48 -5.74
N LYS A 210 -11.93 28.13 -5.91
CA LYS A 210 -10.72 28.08 -5.01
C LYS A 210 -10.55 27.13 -3.79
N ASN A 211 -9.47 26.30 -3.90
CA ASN A 211 -8.29 26.20 -3.00
C ASN A 211 -7.35 25.04 -3.48
N THR A 212 -6.72 25.03 -4.68
CA THR A 212 -5.41 25.57 -5.13
C THR A 212 -4.16 25.33 -4.26
N GLU A 213 -3.43 24.22 -4.50
CA GLU A 213 -2.08 24.21 -5.13
C GLU A 213 -1.49 22.79 -5.34
N GLU A 214 -1.84 21.78 -4.53
CA GLU A 214 -1.34 20.39 -4.72
C GLU A 214 -2.16 19.56 -5.73
N ASP A 215 -3.46 19.79 -5.86
CA ASP A 215 -4.32 19.13 -6.87
C ASP A 215 -4.06 19.64 -8.31
N SER A 216 -3.26 20.70 -8.49
CA SER A 216 -2.86 21.20 -9.82
C SER A 216 -1.72 20.36 -10.42
N LYS A 217 -0.63 20.11 -9.67
CA LYS A 217 0.60 19.49 -10.21
C LYS A 217 0.38 18.05 -10.66
N GLU A 218 -0.38 17.26 -9.91
CA GLU A 218 -0.63 15.85 -10.23
C GLU A 218 -1.58 15.72 -11.42
N THR A 219 -2.63 16.54 -11.49
CA THR A 219 -3.56 16.59 -12.61
C THR A 219 -2.84 16.99 -13.89
N VAL A 220 -1.97 18.01 -13.80
CA VAL A 220 -1.11 18.43 -14.92
C VAL A 220 -0.13 17.31 -15.31
N TYR A 221 0.42 16.54 -14.36
CA TYR A 221 1.28 15.39 -14.67
C TYR A 221 0.53 14.26 -15.38
N ARG A 222 -0.71 13.96 -14.98
CA ARG A 222 -1.54 12.96 -15.68
C ARG A 222 -1.85 13.38 -17.12
N ASN A 223 -2.20 14.65 -17.33
CA ASN A 223 -2.43 15.20 -18.66
C ASN A 223 -1.13 15.26 -19.49
N PHE A 224 0.03 15.41 -18.82
CA PHE A 224 1.32 15.35 -19.49
C PHE A 224 1.62 13.93 -20.00
N LEU A 225 1.27 12.90 -19.22
CA LEU A 225 1.45 11.49 -19.60
C LEU A 225 0.56 11.04 -20.76
N SER A 226 -0.61 11.65 -20.97
CA SER A 226 -1.44 11.34 -22.13
C SER A 226 -0.85 11.84 -23.45
N ILE A 227 0.00 12.88 -23.40
CA ILE A 227 0.72 13.41 -24.57
C ILE A 227 2.11 12.78 -24.72
N PHE A 228 2.78 12.52 -23.59
CA PHE A 228 4.12 11.92 -23.56
C PHE A 228 4.10 10.57 -22.81
N PRO A 229 3.76 9.47 -23.50
CA PRO A 229 3.75 8.13 -22.92
C PRO A 229 5.11 7.75 -22.34
N GLN A 230 5.09 7.19 -21.13
CA GLN A 230 6.28 6.92 -20.35
C GLN A 230 6.72 5.46 -20.46
N GLU A 231 7.01 5.02 -21.69
CA GLU A 231 7.51 3.69 -21.99
C GLU A 231 9.05 3.66 -22.02
N VAL A 232 9.62 2.46 -22.02
CA VAL A 232 11.07 2.26 -21.98
C VAL A 232 11.74 2.83 -23.24
N ASP A 233 11.12 2.65 -24.40
CA ASP A 233 11.68 3.05 -25.70
C ASP A 233 11.20 4.43 -26.19
N THR A 234 10.35 5.13 -25.43
CA THR A 234 9.88 6.45 -25.85
C THR A 234 10.97 7.51 -25.75
N ILE A 235 10.92 8.48 -26.67
CA ILE A 235 11.84 9.62 -26.66
C ILE A 235 11.47 10.54 -25.50
N PRO A 236 12.42 10.90 -24.62
CA PRO A 236 12.14 11.82 -23.52
C PRO A 236 11.66 13.19 -24.00
N PRO A 237 10.61 13.78 -23.37
CA PRO A 237 10.26 15.17 -23.62
C PRO A 237 11.39 16.07 -23.12
N THR A 238 11.67 17.13 -23.87
CA THR A 238 12.64 18.13 -23.45
C THR A 238 12.07 19.05 -22.37
N LEU A 239 12.93 19.79 -21.66
CA LEU A 239 12.46 20.81 -20.73
C LEU A 239 11.65 21.90 -21.43
N LYS A 240 11.96 22.18 -22.70
CA LYS A 240 11.21 23.11 -23.54
C LYS A 240 9.78 22.58 -23.76
N ASP A 241 9.63 21.33 -24.15
CA ASP A 241 8.31 20.70 -24.37
C ASP A 241 7.46 20.71 -23.09
N ALA A 242 8.05 20.36 -21.95
CA ALA A 242 7.38 20.39 -20.66
C ALA A 242 6.98 21.82 -20.23
N SER A 243 7.82 22.82 -20.52
CA SER A 243 7.54 24.23 -20.21
C SER A 243 6.53 24.85 -21.16
N THR A 244 6.49 24.40 -22.43
CA THR A 244 5.44 24.76 -23.38
C THR A 244 4.11 24.14 -22.98
N PHE A 245 4.10 22.89 -22.51
CA PHE A 245 2.90 22.22 -22.00
C PHE A 245 2.35 22.88 -20.73
N CYS A 246 3.23 23.25 -19.79
CA CYS A 246 2.83 24.00 -18.60
C CYS A 246 3.96 24.91 -18.13
N LYS A 247 3.82 26.23 -18.33
CA LYS A 247 4.85 27.21 -17.92
C LYS A 247 5.13 27.17 -16.41
N GLN A 248 4.10 26.94 -15.59
CA GLN A 248 4.21 26.95 -14.13
C GLN A 248 4.83 25.66 -13.55
N HIS A 249 4.68 24.52 -14.23
CA HIS A 249 5.11 23.21 -13.71
C HIS A 249 6.07 22.44 -14.64
N GLY A 250 6.54 23.04 -15.75
CA GLY A 250 7.36 22.36 -16.76
C GLY A 250 8.59 21.67 -16.18
N THR A 251 9.33 22.34 -15.28
CA THR A 251 10.49 21.75 -14.59
C THR A 251 10.13 20.53 -13.75
N TYR A 252 8.98 20.57 -13.08
CA TYR A 252 8.49 19.46 -12.25
C TYR A 252 8.10 18.25 -13.12
N LEU A 253 7.30 18.49 -14.17
CA LEU A 253 6.86 17.45 -15.12
C LEU A 253 8.06 16.76 -15.75
N TYR A 254 8.99 17.55 -16.26
CA TYR A 254 10.21 17.08 -16.90
C TYR A 254 11.09 16.23 -15.96
N LYS A 255 11.37 16.73 -14.75
CA LYS A 255 12.20 16.01 -13.76
C LYS A 255 11.55 14.69 -13.35
N ARG A 256 10.24 14.70 -13.09
CA ARG A 256 9.50 13.50 -12.65
C ARG A 256 9.42 12.46 -13.76
N TRP A 257 9.11 12.88 -14.98
CA TRP A 257 9.02 11.99 -16.14
C TRP A 257 10.36 11.29 -16.39
N ARG A 258 11.46 12.06 -16.48
CA ARG A 258 12.80 11.48 -16.75
C ARG A 258 13.27 10.55 -15.66
N LYS A 259 13.05 10.90 -14.39
CA LYS A 259 13.40 10.04 -13.25
C LYS A 259 12.68 8.70 -13.31
N THR A 260 11.41 8.70 -13.71
CA THR A 260 10.60 7.49 -13.74
C THR A 260 11.00 6.62 -14.93
N GLN A 261 11.19 7.20 -16.12
CA GLN A 261 11.68 6.46 -17.28
C GLN A 261 13.10 5.91 -17.07
N TYR A 262 13.98 6.67 -16.42
CA TYR A 262 15.35 6.22 -16.10
C TYR A 262 15.32 4.92 -15.29
N ARG A 263 14.48 4.87 -14.26
CA ARG A 263 14.27 3.66 -13.44
C ARG A 263 13.72 2.50 -14.24
N SER A 264 12.75 2.75 -15.12
CA SER A 264 12.20 1.72 -16.00
C SER A 264 13.25 1.16 -16.96
N ARG A 265 14.14 1.99 -17.51
CA ARG A 265 15.24 1.56 -18.37
C ARG A 265 16.31 0.77 -17.61
N VAL A 266 16.70 1.22 -16.43
CA VAL A 266 17.61 0.47 -15.55
C VAL A 266 17.05 -0.92 -15.29
N ALA A 267 15.81 -1.01 -14.80
CA ALA A 267 15.16 -2.30 -14.50
C ALA A 267 15.01 -3.19 -15.75
N HIS A 268 14.72 -2.60 -16.91
CA HIS A 268 14.61 -3.34 -18.16
C HIS A 268 15.95 -3.96 -18.58
N ILE A 269 17.07 -3.26 -18.38
CA ILE A 269 18.40 -3.79 -18.71
C ILE A 269 18.87 -4.80 -17.65
N SER A 270 18.70 -4.50 -16.36
CA SER A 270 19.08 -5.41 -15.28
C SER A 270 18.35 -6.75 -15.37
N GLY A 271 17.07 -6.75 -15.80
CA GLY A 271 16.29 -7.98 -15.98
C GLY A 271 16.79 -8.95 -17.07
N TYR A 272 17.77 -8.55 -17.90
CA TYR A 272 18.44 -9.52 -18.80
C TYR A 272 19.48 -10.39 -18.06
N PHE A 273 19.81 -10.04 -16.82
CA PHE A 273 20.97 -10.55 -16.10
C PHE A 273 20.64 -11.14 -14.71
N ASP A 274 19.43 -11.65 -14.51
CA ASP A 274 18.92 -12.16 -13.22
C ASP A 274 19.79 -13.24 -12.54
N THR A 275 20.67 -13.92 -13.27
CA THR A 275 21.49 -15.04 -12.76
C THR A 275 23.00 -14.84 -12.90
N ARG A 276 23.46 -13.73 -13.49
CA ARG A 276 24.90 -13.49 -13.71
C ARG A 276 25.22 -12.00 -13.74
N GLU A 277 26.37 -11.61 -13.21
CA GLU A 277 26.87 -10.26 -13.39
C GLU A 277 27.31 -10.04 -14.86
N PRO A 278 26.82 -9.00 -15.54
CA PRO A 278 27.25 -8.65 -16.88
C PRO A 278 28.60 -7.94 -16.87
N THR A 279 29.35 -8.06 -17.96
CA THR A 279 30.55 -7.24 -18.15
C THR A 279 30.19 -5.85 -18.67
N ASP A 280 31.06 -4.87 -18.42
CA ASP A 280 30.91 -3.50 -18.91
C ASP A 280 30.78 -3.43 -20.45
N GLU A 281 31.44 -4.33 -21.17
CA GLU A 281 31.39 -4.42 -22.64
C GLU A 281 30.04 -4.95 -23.14
N GLU A 282 29.47 -5.94 -22.45
CA GLU A 282 28.12 -6.46 -22.75
C GLU A 282 27.05 -5.38 -22.53
N LEU A 283 27.14 -4.64 -21.42
CA LEU A 283 26.22 -3.54 -21.13
C LEU A 283 26.35 -2.41 -22.15
N LYS A 284 27.57 -2.05 -22.56
CA LYS A 284 27.80 -1.07 -23.64
C LYS A 284 27.20 -1.52 -24.96
N ARG A 285 27.34 -2.80 -25.32
CA ARG A 285 26.75 -3.35 -26.55
C ARG A 285 25.23 -3.27 -26.52
N ILE A 286 24.59 -3.71 -25.44
CA ILE A 286 23.12 -3.66 -25.30
C ILE A 286 22.63 -2.21 -25.32
N LEU A 287 23.30 -1.30 -24.61
CA LEU A 287 22.94 0.13 -24.63
C LEU A 287 23.11 0.75 -26.02
N ALA A 288 24.09 0.31 -26.82
CA ALA A 288 24.27 0.75 -28.20
C ALA A 288 23.22 0.15 -29.16
N GLU A 289 22.74 -1.07 -28.90
CA GLU A 289 21.62 -1.68 -29.62
C GLU A 289 20.29 -0.98 -29.33
N LYS A 290 20.12 -0.47 -28.10
CA LYS A 290 18.96 0.36 -27.76
C LYS A 290 19.07 1.70 -28.49
N LYS A 291 18.03 2.08 -29.23
CA LYS A 291 17.93 3.37 -29.95
C LYS A 291 17.71 4.58 -29.01
N TRP A 292 18.21 4.50 -27.77
CA TRP A 292 18.03 5.55 -26.78
C TRP A 292 19.11 6.61 -26.94
N THR A 293 18.70 7.81 -27.35
CA THR A 293 19.61 8.95 -27.55
C THR A 293 19.67 9.90 -26.35
N GLN A 294 18.70 9.82 -25.44
CA GLN A 294 18.58 10.68 -24.26
C GLN A 294 18.16 9.88 -23.04
N ASN A 295 18.53 10.30 -21.83
CA ASN A 295 18.19 9.62 -20.57
C ASN A 295 18.70 8.17 -20.52
N LEU A 296 19.96 7.96 -20.93
CA LEU A 296 20.62 6.66 -20.91
C LEU A 296 20.99 6.26 -19.48
N PRO A 297 20.67 5.02 -19.04
CA PRO A 297 21.17 4.47 -17.80
C PRO A 297 22.69 4.43 -17.71
N SER A 298 23.24 4.70 -16.53
CA SER A 298 24.66 4.46 -16.26
C SER A 298 24.93 2.98 -16.01
N ILE A 299 26.08 2.48 -16.46
CA ILE A 299 26.52 1.09 -16.22
C ILE A 299 26.51 0.78 -14.72
N LYS A 300 27.02 1.71 -13.90
CA LYS A 300 27.05 1.60 -12.44
C LYS A 300 25.64 1.40 -11.84
N ASP A 301 24.65 2.13 -12.34
CA ASP A 301 23.27 2.02 -11.81
C ASP A 301 22.57 0.75 -12.29
N ILE A 302 22.94 0.22 -13.47
CA ILE A 302 22.45 -1.06 -13.97
C ILE A 302 22.99 -2.20 -13.10
N VAL A 303 24.30 -2.24 -12.87
CA VAL A 303 24.95 -3.27 -12.04
C VAL A 303 24.42 -3.25 -10.61
N ALA A 304 24.17 -2.06 -10.04
CA ALA A 304 23.58 -1.94 -8.71
C ALA A 304 22.12 -2.43 -8.59
N ASN A 305 21.46 -2.75 -9.72
CA ASN A 305 20.09 -3.27 -9.78
C ASN A 305 19.98 -4.71 -10.31
N ILE A 306 21.11 -5.40 -10.49
CA ILE A 306 21.19 -6.84 -10.80
C ILE A 306 21.39 -7.59 -9.48
#